data_AF-A0A6A7LC27-F1
#
_entry.id   AF-A0A6A7LC27-F1
#
_cell.length_a   1.000
_cell.length_b   1.000
_cell.length_c   1.000
_cell.angle_alpha   90.00
_cell.angle_beta   90.00
_cell.angle_gamma   90.00
#
_symmetry.space_group_name_H-M   'P 1'
#
loop_
_entity.id
_entity.type
_entity.pdbx_description
1 polymer ?
#
loop_
_entity_poly.entity_id
_entity_poly.type
_entity_poly.pdbx_seq_one_letter_code
_entity_poly.pdbx_strand_id
1 'polypeptide(L)' 'MSRRKGRLREVFSKAIYADDPKLYIVSYRDFDSILDLPLLEFVRLSENFELIPLSRISSIRREDKVLYQKSS' A
#
# COMPACT_ATOMS: atom_id res chain seq x y z
N MET A 1 5.79 -12.02 -14.05
CA MET A 1 5.35 -11.16 -12.92
C MET A 1 4.49 -10.03 -13.45
N SER A 2 3.34 -9.70 -12.86
CA SER A 2 2.51 -8.60 -13.37
C SER A 2 3.12 -7.25 -13.00
N ARG A 3 3.19 -6.30 -13.95
CA ARG A 3 3.77 -4.94 -13.73
C ARG A 3 3.19 -4.23 -12.50
N ARG A 4 1.94 -4.53 -12.14
CA ARG A 4 1.23 -3.98 -10.97
C ARG A 4 1.85 -4.44 -9.64
N LYS A 5 2.22 -5.73 -9.50
CA LYS A 5 2.89 -6.24 -8.29
C LYS A 5 4.30 -5.66 -8.15
N GLY A 6 5.01 -5.46 -9.26
CA GLY A 6 6.32 -4.78 -9.27
C GLY A 6 6.22 -3.34 -8.77
N ARG A 7 5.28 -2.56 -9.31
CA ARG A 7 5.06 -1.16 -8.90
C ARG A 7 4.70 -1.01 -7.43
N LEU A 8 3.86 -1.90 -6.88
CA LEU A 8 3.56 -1.89 -5.43
C LEU A 8 4.83 -2.11 -4.61
N ARG A 9 5.63 -3.14 -4.94
CA ARG A 9 6.89 -3.42 -4.24
C ARG A 9 7.85 -2.24 -4.30
N GLU A 10 7.95 -1.56 -5.45
CA GLU A 10 8.77 -0.35 -5.60
C GLU A 10 8.29 0.80 -4.70
N VAL A 11 6.97 1.03 -4.61
CA VAL A 11 6.40 2.07 -3.74
C VAL A 11 6.70 1.76 -2.27
N PHE A 12 6.49 0.52 -1.82
CA PHE A 12 6.81 0.11 -0.45
C PHE A 12 8.32 0.22 -0.15
N SER A 13 9.16 -0.21 -1.08
CA SER A 13 10.62 -0.11 -0.92
C SER A 13 11.06 1.36 -0.78
N LYS A 14 10.55 2.25 -1.63
CA LYS A 14 10.84 3.70 -1.50
C LYS A 14 10.34 4.27 -0.19
N ALA A 15 9.11 3.94 0.20
CA ALA A 15 8.52 4.43 1.45
C ALA A 15 9.31 4.02 2.69
N ILE A 16 9.83 2.78 2.73
CA ILE A 16 10.51 2.24 3.91
C ILE A 16 11.99 2.66 3.96
N TYR A 17 12.68 2.67 2.81
CA TYR A 17 14.14 2.79 2.78
C TYR A 17 14.65 4.13 2.25
N ALA A 18 13.82 4.91 1.55
CA ALA A 18 14.26 6.13 0.86
C ALA A 18 13.50 7.40 1.25
N ASP A 19 12.27 7.27 1.76
CA ASP A 19 11.41 8.38 2.20
C ASP A 19 11.03 8.24 3.68
N ASP A 20 10.29 9.22 4.22
CA ASP A 20 9.60 9.07 5.51
C ASP A 20 8.31 8.24 5.33
N PRO A 21 8.22 7.02 5.88
CA PRO A 21 7.05 6.16 5.74
C PRO A 21 5.80 6.72 6.45
N LYS A 22 5.94 7.70 7.36
CA LYS A 22 4.80 8.37 8.02
C LYS A 22 3.97 9.22 7.06
N LEU A 23 4.55 9.62 5.93
CA LEU A 23 3.86 10.41 4.91
C LEU A 23 2.98 9.56 4.00
N TYR A 24 3.03 8.24 4.14
CA TYR A 24 2.35 7.30 3.26
C TYR A 24 1.08 6.73 3.91
N ILE A 25 0.00 6.73 3.13
CA ILE A 25 -1.26 6.07 3.45
C ILE A 25 -1.55 4.98 2.43
N VAL A 26 -1.92 3.81 2.93
CA VAL A 26 -2.36 2.66 2.14
C VAL A 26 -3.87 2.55 2.27
N SER A 27 -4.56 2.49 1.12
CA SER A 27 -5.98 2.19 1.05
C SER A 27 -6.16 0.75 0.61
N TYR A 28 -6.83 -0.09 1.39
CA TYR A 28 -7.06 -1.49 1.06
C TYR A 28 -8.52 -1.89 1.22
N ARG A 29 -8.93 -2.93 0.48
CA ARG A 29 -10.28 -3.49 0.57
C ARG A 29 -10.35 -4.50 1.71
N ASP A 30 -11.17 -4.18 2.69
CA ASP A 30 -11.55 -5.06 3.78
C ASP A 30 -13.05 -5.38 3.70
N PHE A 31 -13.37 -6.64 3.38
CA PHE A 31 -14.73 -7.05 3.00
C PHE A 31 -15.37 -6.07 1.98
N ASP A 32 -16.44 -5.39 2.38
CA ASP A 32 -17.20 -4.44 1.56
C ASP A 32 -16.77 -2.97 1.77
N SER A 33 -15.72 -2.74 2.54
CA SER A 33 -15.19 -1.41 2.87
C SER A 33 -13.80 -1.17 2.30
N ILE A 34 -13.45 0.10 2.10
CA ILE A 34 -12.09 0.54 1.84
C ILE A 34 -11.60 1.28 3.08
N LEU A 35 -10.50 0.80 3.66
CA LEU A 35 -9.88 1.38 4.84
C LEU A 35 -8.56 2.05 4.47
N ASP A 36 -8.32 3.19 5.10
CA ASP A 36 -7.10 3.99 4.97
C ASP A 36 -6.31 3.91 6.28
N LEU A 37 -5.01 3.63 6.17
CA LEU A 37 -4.10 3.59 7.31
C LEU A 37 -2.67 3.94 6.92
N PRO A 38 -1.84 4.39 7.88
CA PRO A 38 -0.42 4.58 7.66
C PRO A 38 0.26 3.33 7.09
N LEU A 39 1.22 3.52 6.19
CA LEU A 39 1.90 2.40 5.52
C LEU A 39 2.56 1.43 6.52
N LEU A 40 3.19 1.93 7.58
CA LEU A 40 3.82 1.07 8.58
C LEU A 40 2.80 0.27 9.39
N GLU A 41 1.64 0.85 9.68
CA GLU A 41 0.55 0.12 10.33
C GLU A 41 0.01 -0.97 9.40
N PHE A 42 -0.11 -0.69 8.11
CA PHE A 42 -0.52 -1.69 7.13
C PHE A 42 0.46 -2.87 7.07
N VAL A 43 1.77 -2.60 7.01
CA VAL A 43 2.78 -3.67 6.99
C VAL A 43 2.67 -4.56 8.24
N ARG A 44 2.50 -3.96 9.42
CA ARG A 44 2.30 -4.70 10.67
C ARG A 44 1.01 -5.52 10.66
N LEU A 45 -0.11 -4.91 10.33
CA LEU A 45 -1.43 -5.55 10.32
C LEU A 45 -1.53 -6.66 9.26
N SER A 46 -0.85 -6.48 8.12
CA SER A 46 -0.80 -7.48 7.05
C SER A 46 0.09 -8.68 7.37
N GLU A 47 0.87 -8.65 8.46
CA GLU A 47 1.96 -9.59 8.76
C GLU A 47 2.85 -9.83 7.55
N ASN A 48 3.51 -8.76 7.05
CA ASN A 48 4.31 -8.82 5.82
C ASN A 48 3.57 -9.41 4.61
N PHE A 49 2.28 -9.07 4.49
CA PHE A 49 1.35 -9.51 3.46
C PHE A 49 0.92 -10.99 3.51
N GLU A 50 1.17 -11.69 4.62
CA GLU A 50 0.67 -13.06 4.85
C GLU A 50 -0.84 -13.07 5.14
N LEU A 51 -1.33 -12.14 5.97
CA LEU A 51 -2.75 -12.02 6.31
C LEU A 51 -3.51 -11.15 5.30
N ILE A 52 -2.92 -10.04 4.86
CA ILE A 52 -3.52 -9.13 3.88
C ILE A 52 -2.67 -9.05 2.63
N PRO A 53 -3.05 -9.73 1.54
CA PRO A 53 -2.25 -9.74 0.33
C PRO A 53 -2.26 -8.38 -0.37
N LEU A 54 -1.14 -8.03 -1.01
CA LEU A 54 -0.98 -6.83 -1.84
C LEU A 54 -2.09 -6.62 -2.89
N SER A 55 -2.77 -7.69 -3.32
CA SER A 55 -3.89 -7.62 -4.27
C SER A 55 -5.12 -6.87 -3.73
N ARG A 56 -5.25 -6.77 -2.40
CA ARG A 56 -6.31 -6.01 -1.71
C ARG A 56 -6.03 -4.51 -1.66
N ILE A 57 -4.81 -4.06 -1.93
CA ILE A 57 -4.49 -2.64 -2.00
C ILE A 57 -5.20 -2.02 -3.20
N SER A 58 -5.97 -0.98 -2.92
CA SER A 58 -6.70 -0.18 -3.91
C SER A 58 -5.91 1.06 -4.32
N SER A 59 -5.24 1.73 -3.38
CA SER A 59 -4.35 2.86 -3.66
C SER A 59 -3.27 3.02 -2.61
N ILE A 60 -2.20 3.71 -3.00
CA ILE A 60 -1.19 4.24 -2.08
C ILE A 60 -1.02 5.71 -2.38
N ARG A 61 -1.11 6.54 -1.35
CA ARG A 61 -0.93 7.98 -1.42
C ARG A 61 0.23 8.39 -0.54
N ARG A 62 0.94 9.43 -0.96
CA ARG A 62 1.92 10.15 -0.15
C ARG A 62 1.47 11.59 -0.10
N GLU A 63 1.04 12.05 1.08
CA GLU A 63 0.35 13.33 1.24
C GLU A 63 -0.78 13.48 0.20
N ASP A 64 -0.74 14.51 -0.65
CA ASP A 64 -1.76 14.77 -1.67
C ASP A 64 -1.53 14.01 -3.00
N LYS A 65 -0.45 13.22 -3.10
CA LYS A 65 -0.06 12.55 -4.34
C LYS A 65 -0.41 11.06 -4.33
N VAL A 66 -1.22 10.64 -5.30
CA VAL A 66 -1.46 9.22 -5.56
C VAL A 66 -0.25 8.59 -6.27
N LEU A 67 0.42 7.64 -5.61
CA LEU A 67 1.59 6.93 -6.15
C LEU A 67 1.20 5.63 -6.85
N TYR A 68 0.14 5.00 -6.37
CA TYR A 68 -0.46 3.80 -6.94
C TYR A 68 -1.98 3.88 -6.83
N GLN A 69 -2.66 3.46 -7.88
CA GLN A 69 -4.09 3.20 -7.86
C GLN A 69 -4.38 1.99 -8.73
N LYS A 70 -5.19 1.08 -8.21
CA LYS A 70 -5.67 -0.08 -8.94
C LYS A 70 -6.74 0.40 -9.91
N SER A 71 -6.44 0.36 -11.20
CA SER A 71 -7.43 0.51 -12.25
C SER A 71 -8.37 -0.69 -12.18
N SER A 72 -9.66 -0.42 -11.95
CA SER A 72 -10.75 -1.40 -11.89
C SER A 72 -10.71 -2.40 -13.04
#